data_AF-A0AAD6HCB5-F1
#
_entry.id   AF-A0AAD6HCB5-F1
#
_cell.length_a   1.000
_cell.length_b   1.000
_cell.length_c   1.000
_cell.angle_alpha   90.00
_cell.angle_beta   90.00
_cell.angle_gamma   90.00
#
_symmetry.space_group_name_H-M   'P 1'
#
loop_
_entity.id
_entity.type
_entity.pdbx_description
1 polymer ?
#
loop_
_entity_poly.entity_id
_entity_poly.type
_entity_poly.pdbx_seq_one_letter_code
_entity_poly.pdbx_strand_id
1 'polypeptide(L)'
;MATSEYDTSEWDVFTDIPEDLSGVYDIVHISLFSIVLKDGDVAGILDKVLKLLKPGGYLQWFEADMVSWRIQTTSSNNKTGAISSLMKISQPKDDRFSPIWVPRLPDLFRENGLTAVECDARDPQPEMIMPLHQLTFMVYECLTRQGNSSEWSKAIREAIPEALCETDAGAANVFTRSMVVGRKPLE
;
A
#
# COMPACT_ATOMS: atom_id res chain seq x y z
N MET A 1 -1.66 19.97 -33.66
CA MET A 1 -2.44 19.02 -32.83
C MET A 1 -1.59 18.75 -31.61
N ALA A 2 -2.05 19.07 -30.40
CA ALA A 2 -1.33 18.76 -29.18
C ALA A 2 -1.43 17.24 -28.96
N THR A 3 -0.30 16.54 -29.00
CA THR A 3 -0.21 15.17 -28.50
C THR A 3 -0.47 15.22 -27.00
N SER A 4 -1.41 14.41 -26.53
CA SER A 4 -1.62 14.22 -25.09
C SER A 4 -0.29 13.83 -24.44
N GLU A 5 0.09 14.50 -23.35
CA GLU A 5 1.28 14.13 -22.55
C GLU A 5 1.09 12.81 -21.79
N TYR A 6 -0.13 12.26 -21.84
CA TYR A 6 -0.52 11.02 -21.18
C TYR A 6 -1.04 10.03 -22.21
N ASP A 7 -0.59 8.79 -22.09
CA ASP A 7 -1.16 7.63 -22.77
C ASP A 7 -1.59 6.61 -21.72
N THR A 8 -2.63 5.84 -22.03
CA THR A 8 -3.19 4.83 -21.12
C THR A 8 -3.30 3.50 -21.83
N SER A 9 -2.70 2.47 -21.25
CA SER A 9 -2.77 1.09 -21.73
C SER A 9 -3.38 0.18 -20.67
N GLU A 10 -4.02 -0.91 -21.11
CA GLU A 10 -4.52 -1.96 -20.22
C GLU A 10 -3.54 -3.14 -20.21
N TRP A 11 -3.14 -3.56 -19.01
CA TRP A 11 -2.30 -4.73 -18.81
C TRP A 11 -2.65 -5.41 -17.48
N ASP A 12 -2.87 -6.72 -17.52
CA ASP A 12 -2.95 -7.55 -16.32
C ASP A 12 -1.54 -7.90 -15.83
N VAL A 13 -1.15 -7.37 -14.68
CA VAL A 13 0.18 -7.59 -14.09
C VAL A 13 0.50 -9.08 -13.85
N PHE A 14 -0.53 -9.93 -13.77
CA PHE A 14 -0.37 -11.38 -13.61
C PHE A 14 -0.02 -12.11 -14.92
N THR A 15 -0.13 -11.47 -16.08
CA THR A 15 0.32 -12.01 -17.37
C THR A 15 1.71 -11.51 -17.75
N ASP A 16 2.25 -11.95 -18.89
CA ASP A 16 3.48 -11.39 -19.46
C ASP A 16 3.28 -9.93 -19.87
N ILE A 17 4.39 -9.17 -19.92
CA ILE A 17 4.35 -7.77 -20.37
C ILE A 17 4.04 -7.70 -21.87
N PRO A 18 3.28 -6.70 -22.34
CA PRO A 18 3.16 -6.41 -23.76
C PRO A 18 4.52 -6.11 -24.39
N GLU A 19 4.78 -6.60 -25.60
CA GLU A 19 6.09 -6.48 -26.26
C GLU A 19 6.51 -5.03 -26.47
N ASP A 20 5.55 -4.16 -26.78
CA ASP A 20 5.72 -2.73 -27.00
C ASP A 20 6.06 -1.94 -25.72
N LEU A 21 5.85 -2.54 -24.54
CA LEU A 21 6.21 -1.94 -23.25
C LEU A 21 7.56 -2.42 -22.72
N SER A 22 8.23 -3.34 -23.41
CA SER A 22 9.51 -3.89 -22.97
C SER A 22 10.65 -2.89 -23.16
N GLY A 23 11.31 -2.53 -22.06
CA GLY A 23 12.50 -1.69 -22.08
C GLY A 23 12.27 -0.26 -22.57
N VAL A 24 11.07 0.29 -22.39
CA VAL A 24 10.70 1.62 -22.92
C VAL A 24 10.75 2.73 -21.89
N TYR A 25 10.64 2.40 -20.60
CA TYR A 25 10.50 3.40 -19.54
C TYR A 25 11.84 3.70 -18.86
N ASP A 26 12.13 4.99 -18.65
CA ASP A 26 13.26 5.42 -17.82
C ASP A 26 12.94 5.32 -16.33
N ILE A 27 11.66 5.49 -15.98
CA ILE A 27 11.13 5.37 -14.61
C ILE A 27 9.82 4.61 -14.65
N VAL A 28 9.66 3.65 -13.74
CA VAL A 28 8.38 2.98 -13.45
C VAL A 28 8.03 3.27 -12.00
N HIS A 29 6.79 3.72 -11.77
CA HIS A 29 6.26 4.02 -10.45
C HIS A 29 5.11 3.08 -10.11
N ILE A 30 5.18 2.45 -8.94
CA ILE A 30 4.12 1.60 -8.39
C ILE A 30 3.71 2.16 -7.02
N SER A 31 2.42 2.19 -6.75
CA SER A 31 1.87 2.72 -5.50
C SER A 31 0.67 1.89 -5.05
N LEU A 32 0.66 1.49 -3.78
CA LEU A 32 -0.49 0.87 -3.08
C LEU A 32 -0.97 -0.46 -3.69
N PHE A 33 -0.04 -1.32 -4.09
CA PHE A 33 -0.28 -2.69 -4.57
C PHE A 33 -0.39 -3.71 -3.43
N SER A 34 -0.09 -3.33 -2.19
CA SER A 34 -0.23 -4.16 -0.97
C SER A 34 -1.56 -4.90 -0.85
N ILE A 35 -2.67 -4.29 -1.26
CA ILE A 35 -4.01 -4.92 -1.20
C ILE A 35 -4.36 -5.76 -2.44
N VAL A 36 -3.48 -5.80 -3.45
CA VAL A 36 -3.66 -6.53 -4.71
C VAL A 36 -2.85 -7.83 -4.69
N LEU A 37 -1.60 -7.77 -4.23
CA LEU A 37 -0.63 -8.86 -4.32
C LEU A 37 -0.57 -9.72 -3.06
N LYS A 38 -0.40 -11.04 -3.23
CA LYS A 38 0.02 -11.92 -2.14
C LYS A 38 1.54 -11.95 -2.06
N ASP A 39 2.09 -12.31 -0.90
CA ASP A 39 3.55 -12.41 -0.71
C ASP A 39 4.24 -13.26 -1.79
N GLY A 40 3.62 -14.38 -2.19
CA GLY A 40 4.15 -15.29 -3.20
C GLY A 40 4.16 -14.72 -4.63
N ASP A 41 3.36 -13.69 -4.91
CA ASP A 41 3.25 -13.10 -6.25
C ASP A 41 4.37 -12.07 -6.50
N VAL A 42 4.86 -11.42 -5.44
CA VAL A 42 5.68 -10.20 -5.54
C VAL A 42 6.94 -10.40 -6.38
N ALA A 43 7.67 -11.49 -6.19
CA ALA A 43 8.89 -11.75 -6.96
C ALA A 43 8.60 -11.87 -8.47
N GLY A 44 7.54 -12.59 -8.85
CA GLY A 44 7.14 -12.74 -10.25
C GLY A 44 6.62 -11.44 -10.86
N ILE A 45 5.92 -10.62 -10.08
CA ILE A 45 5.48 -9.28 -10.51
C ILE A 45 6.68 -8.35 -10.67
N LEU A 46 7.63 -8.38 -9.74
CA LEU A 46 8.83 -7.58 -9.81
C LEU A 46 9.64 -7.91 -11.07
N ASP A 47 9.86 -9.18 -11.40
CA ASP A 47 10.53 -9.59 -12.65
C ASP A 47 9.88 -8.95 -13.90
N LYS A 48 8.53 -8.97 -13.97
CA LYS A 48 7.79 -8.38 -15.10
C LYS A 48 7.92 -6.86 -15.14
N VAL A 49 7.72 -6.20 -14.01
CA VAL A 49 7.84 -4.74 -13.88
C VAL A 49 9.25 -4.27 -14.28
N LEU A 50 10.29 -5.03 -13.92
CA LEU A 50 11.67 -4.70 -14.31
C LEU A 50 11.93 -4.82 -15.82
N LYS A 51 11.15 -5.64 -16.55
CA LYS A 51 11.24 -5.71 -18.03
C LYS A 51 10.72 -4.44 -18.69
N LEU A 52 9.85 -3.67 -18.04
CA LEU A 52 9.36 -2.39 -18.54
C LEU A 52 10.48 -1.33 -18.62
N LEU A 53 11.49 -1.44 -17.75
CA LEU A 53 12.57 -0.47 -17.63
C LEU A 53 13.65 -0.65 -18.71
N LYS A 54 14.12 0.47 -19.25
CA LYS A 54 15.40 0.55 -19.97
C LYS A 54 16.57 0.13 -19.05
N PRO A 55 17.70 -0.36 -19.61
CA PRO A 55 18.96 -0.45 -18.86
C PRO A 55 19.29 0.89 -18.20
N GLY A 56 19.66 0.87 -16.92
CA GLY A 56 19.90 2.09 -16.14
C GLY A 56 18.67 2.82 -15.61
N GLY A 57 17.45 2.40 -15.96
CA GLY A 57 16.19 2.99 -15.49
C GLY A 57 15.88 2.69 -14.01
N TYR A 58 14.87 3.38 -13.45
CA TYR A 58 14.54 3.34 -12.02
C TYR A 58 13.14 2.78 -11.76
N LEU A 59 13.04 1.85 -10.81
CA LEU A 59 11.78 1.47 -10.19
C LEU A 59 11.62 2.24 -8.88
N GLN A 60 10.50 2.93 -8.72
CA GLN A 60 10.06 3.49 -7.45
C GLN A 60 8.78 2.77 -7.02
N TRP A 61 8.79 2.16 -5.84
CA TRP A 61 7.63 1.46 -5.29
C TRP A 61 7.27 2.04 -3.91
N PHE A 62 6.07 2.60 -3.82
CA PHE A 62 5.49 3.13 -2.59
C PHE A 62 4.41 2.21 -2.00
N GLU A 63 4.48 1.94 -0.71
CA GLU A 63 3.48 1.18 0.02
C GLU A 63 3.22 1.74 1.41
N ALA A 64 2.00 1.51 1.91
CA ALA A 64 1.71 1.59 3.34
C ALA A 64 1.94 0.22 3.98
N ASP A 65 2.81 0.16 4.98
CA ASP A 65 3.11 -1.08 5.69
C ASP A 65 1.98 -1.41 6.68
N MET A 66 1.07 -2.28 6.25
CA MET A 66 -0.07 -2.71 7.07
C MET A 66 0.35 -3.44 8.35
N VAL A 67 1.54 -4.06 8.38
CA VAL A 67 2.06 -4.79 9.54
C VAL A 67 2.57 -3.83 10.62
N SER A 68 3.01 -2.63 10.23
CA SER A 68 3.44 -1.56 11.15
C SER A 68 2.30 -0.85 11.90
N TRP A 69 1.05 -1.30 11.69
CA TRP A 69 -0.14 -0.67 12.28
C TRP A 69 -0.03 -0.49 13.79
N ARG A 70 -0.36 0.71 14.23
CA ARG A 70 -0.51 1.07 15.65
C ARG A 70 -1.45 2.24 15.82
N ILE A 71 -1.84 2.52 17.06
CA ILE A 71 -2.66 3.68 17.40
C ILE A 71 -1.77 4.68 18.15
N GLN A 72 -1.69 5.91 17.64
CA GLN A 72 -1.04 7.03 18.30
C GLN A 72 -2.09 7.86 19.03
N THR A 73 -1.75 8.34 20.22
CA THR A 73 -2.62 9.17 21.05
C THR A 73 -1.95 10.48 21.43
N THR A 74 -2.75 11.53 21.62
CA THR A 74 -2.26 12.81 22.15
C THR A 74 -2.04 12.78 23.67
N SER A 75 -2.65 11.82 24.36
CA SER A 75 -2.56 11.61 25.81
C SER A 75 -2.65 10.12 26.14
N SER A 76 -1.97 9.71 27.22
CA SER A 76 -2.06 8.33 27.75
C SER A 76 -3.45 7.96 28.28
N ASN A 77 -4.31 8.96 28.52
CA ASN A 77 -5.69 8.76 28.98
C ASN A 77 -6.68 8.54 27.82
N ASN A 78 -6.25 8.73 26.56
CA ASN A 78 -7.12 8.49 25.42
C ASN A 78 -7.47 7.00 25.31
N LYS A 79 -8.74 6.71 25.07
CA LYS A 79 -9.20 5.36 24.76
C LYS A 79 -8.87 5.03 23.30
N THR A 80 -8.57 3.75 23.05
CA THR A 80 -8.21 3.22 21.73
C THR A 80 -8.90 1.89 21.42
N GLY A 81 -9.85 1.48 22.27
CA GLY A 81 -10.47 0.17 22.23
C GLY A 81 -11.37 0.01 21.01
N ALA A 82 -12.13 1.04 20.67
CA ALA A 82 -13.03 1.03 19.53
C ALA A 82 -12.26 1.07 18.21
N ILE A 83 -11.24 1.94 18.07
CA ILE A 83 -10.38 1.97 16.88
C ILE A 83 -9.65 0.63 16.70
N SER A 84 -9.10 0.05 17.78
CA SER A 84 -8.41 -1.25 17.73
C SER A 84 -9.36 -2.38 17.31
N SER A 85 -10.57 -2.40 17.86
CA SER A 85 -11.58 -3.39 17.53
C SER A 85 -12.05 -3.25 16.08
N LEU A 86 -12.31 -2.02 15.63
CA LEU A 86 -12.70 -1.70 14.27
C LEU A 86 -11.64 -2.18 13.26
N MET A 87 -10.35 -1.90 13.50
CA MET A 87 -9.28 -2.40 12.64
C MET A 87 -9.31 -3.93 12.54
N LYS A 88 -9.40 -4.64 13.68
CA LYS A 88 -9.40 -6.11 13.71
C LYS A 88 -10.59 -6.73 12.99
N ILE A 89 -11.79 -6.20 13.17
CA ILE A 89 -12.98 -6.73 12.48
C ILE A 89 -12.98 -6.38 10.99
N SER A 90 -12.34 -5.27 10.62
CA SER A 90 -12.28 -4.80 9.23
C SER A 90 -11.30 -5.57 8.37
N GLN A 91 -10.31 -6.25 8.96
CA GLN A 91 -9.34 -7.04 8.21
C GLN A 91 -10.04 -8.20 7.50
N PRO A 92 -10.04 -8.24 6.16
CA PRO A 92 -10.53 -9.39 5.44
C PRO A 92 -9.71 -10.62 5.80
N LYS A 93 -10.32 -11.80 5.81
CA LYS A 93 -9.63 -13.08 6.06
C LYS A 93 -8.75 -13.55 4.89
N ASP A 94 -8.32 -12.60 4.06
CA ASP A 94 -7.52 -12.84 2.87
C ASP A 94 -6.09 -12.37 3.16
N ASP A 95 -5.13 -13.25 2.92
CA ASP A 95 -3.72 -13.01 3.25
C ASP A 95 -3.14 -11.76 2.56
N ARG A 96 -3.77 -11.29 1.46
CA ARG A 96 -3.42 -10.00 0.81
C ARG A 96 -3.47 -8.81 1.78
N PHE A 97 -4.27 -8.87 2.85
CA PHE A 97 -4.39 -7.77 3.82
C PHE A 97 -3.39 -7.88 4.99
N SER A 98 -2.45 -8.82 4.92
CA SER A 98 -1.29 -8.92 5.81
C SER A 98 0.02 -9.06 5.02
N PRO A 99 0.35 -8.09 4.15
CA PRO A 99 1.50 -8.17 3.25
C PRO A 99 2.83 -7.99 4.01
N ILE A 100 3.41 -9.09 4.48
CA ILE A 100 4.72 -9.08 5.16
C ILE A 100 5.87 -8.81 4.18
N TRP A 101 5.59 -8.77 2.88
CA TRP A 101 6.54 -8.43 1.84
C TRP A 101 6.91 -6.94 1.81
N VAL A 102 6.06 -6.02 2.28
CA VAL A 102 6.31 -4.56 2.17
C VAL A 102 7.62 -4.14 2.87
N PRO A 103 7.89 -4.54 4.12
CA PRO A 103 9.19 -4.27 4.75
C PRO A 103 10.39 -4.92 4.04
N ARG A 104 10.16 -5.99 3.28
CA ARG A 104 11.18 -6.73 2.54
C ARG A 104 11.46 -6.19 1.14
N LEU A 105 10.70 -5.20 0.66
CA LEU A 105 10.90 -4.61 -0.67
C LEU A 105 12.36 -4.28 -1.01
N PRO A 106 13.16 -3.69 -0.11
CA PRO A 106 14.57 -3.40 -0.42
C PRO A 106 15.39 -4.66 -0.70
N ASP A 107 15.11 -5.75 0.01
CA ASP A 107 15.81 -7.02 -0.19
C ASP A 107 15.32 -7.69 -1.48
N LEU A 108 14.00 -7.69 -1.72
CA LEU A 108 13.42 -8.18 -2.97
C LEU A 108 14.00 -7.46 -4.20
N PHE A 109 14.23 -6.15 -4.11
CA PHE A 109 14.88 -5.37 -5.17
C PHE A 109 16.30 -5.89 -5.44
N ARG A 110 17.10 -6.09 -4.40
CA ARG A 110 18.48 -6.60 -4.53
C ARG A 110 18.52 -8.04 -5.06
N GLU A 111 17.64 -8.90 -4.55
CA GLU A 111 17.49 -10.29 -4.98
C GLU A 111 17.13 -10.38 -6.48
N ASN A 112 16.44 -9.37 -7.01
CA ASN A 112 16.07 -9.26 -8.42
C ASN A 112 17.04 -8.39 -9.25
N GLY A 113 18.25 -8.14 -8.74
CA GLY A 113 19.35 -7.53 -9.50
C GLY A 113 19.28 -6.01 -9.63
N LEU A 114 18.37 -5.33 -8.92
CA LEU A 114 18.42 -3.87 -8.83
C LEU A 114 19.63 -3.44 -8.00
N THR A 115 20.24 -2.33 -8.44
CA THR A 115 21.38 -1.68 -7.80
C THR A 115 20.97 -0.34 -7.22
N ALA A 116 21.85 0.30 -6.43
CA ALA A 116 21.58 1.59 -5.79
C ALA A 116 20.22 1.62 -5.06
N VAL A 117 19.92 0.53 -4.33
CA VAL A 117 18.65 0.37 -3.64
C VAL A 117 18.61 1.26 -2.40
N GLU A 118 17.71 2.23 -2.41
CA GLU A 118 17.42 3.15 -1.32
C GLU A 118 16.02 2.88 -0.78
N CYS A 119 15.87 2.97 0.54
CA CYS A 119 14.60 2.78 1.23
C CYS A 119 14.36 3.96 2.16
N ASP A 120 13.25 4.64 1.94
CA ASP A 120 12.73 5.67 2.80
C ASP A 120 11.46 5.16 3.49
N ALA A 121 11.64 4.61 4.69
CA ALA A 121 10.56 4.14 5.55
C ALA A 121 10.34 5.13 6.69
N ARG A 122 9.22 5.86 6.65
CA ARG A 122 8.90 6.90 7.63
C ARG A 122 7.44 6.88 8.02
N ASP A 123 7.20 7.27 9.26
CA ASP A 123 5.87 7.62 9.70
C ASP A 123 5.36 8.89 8.99
N PRO A 124 4.04 9.04 8.84
CA PRO A 124 3.48 10.28 8.33
C PRO A 124 3.86 11.46 9.23
N GLN A 125 4.10 12.61 8.60
CA GLN A 125 4.30 13.86 9.32
C GLN A 125 3.08 14.17 10.20
N PRO A 126 3.24 14.88 11.34
CA PRO A 126 2.16 15.13 12.29
C PRO A 126 0.87 15.67 11.67
N GLU A 127 0.99 16.61 10.72
CA GLU A 127 -0.12 17.20 9.98
C GLU A 127 -0.86 16.23 9.06
N MET A 128 -0.23 15.12 8.70
CA MET A 128 -0.80 14.08 7.83
C MET A 128 -1.45 12.94 8.62
N ILE A 129 -1.16 12.77 9.91
CA ILE A 129 -1.71 11.67 10.72
C ILE A 129 -3.24 11.64 10.65
N MET A 130 -3.89 12.79 10.87
CA MET A 130 -5.34 12.86 10.92
C MET A 130 -5.99 12.60 9.53
N PRO A 131 -5.57 13.27 8.43
CA PRO A 131 -6.07 12.93 7.09
C PRO A 131 -5.94 11.45 6.74
N LEU A 132 -4.80 10.84 7.08
CA LEU A 132 -4.52 9.44 6.77
C LEU A 132 -5.32 8.46 7.63
N HIS A 133 -5.56 8.78 8.90
CA HIS A 133 -6.50 8.02 9.74
C HIS A 133 -7.92 8.12 9.21
N GLN A 134 -8.38 9.31 8.79
CA GLN A 134 -9.72 9.46 8.23
C GLN A 134 -9.93 8.63 6.95
N LEU A 135 -8.88 8.50 6.13
CA LEU A 135 -8.92 7.62 4.96
C LEU A 135 -9.20 6.15 5.32
N THR A 136 -8.82 5.65 6.50
CA THR A 136 -9.12 4.27 6.88
C THR A 136 -10.62 4.01 7.02
N PHE A 137 -11.40 5.00 7.46
CA PHE A 137 -12.87 4.87 7.51
C PHE A 137 -13.49 4.78 6.12
N MET A 138 -12.93 5.51 5.14
CA MET A 138 -13.38 5.40 3.74
C MET A 138 -13.09 4.01 3.19
N VAL A 139 -11.93 3.43 3.52
CA VAL A 139 -11.60 2.05 3.14
C VAL A 139 -12.61 1.07 3.75
N TYR A 140 -13.00 1.23 5.01
CA TYR A 140 -14.03 0.39 5.63
C TYR A 140 -15.37 0.49 4.89
N GLU A 141 -15.80 1.69 4.52
CA GLU A 141 -17.01 1.88 3.70
C GLU A 141 -16.92 1.17 2.34
N CYS A 142 -15.79 1.31 1.62
CA CYS A 142 -15.55 0.60 0.36
C CYS A 142 -15.62 -0.92 0.53
N LEU A 143 -14.95 -1.43 1.56
CA LEU A 143 -14.92 -2.86 1.90
C LEU A 143 -16.33 -3.39 2.23
N THR A 144 -17.12 -2.67 3.03
CA THR A 144 -18.50 -3.09 3.35
C THR A 144 -19.45 -3.06 2.15
N ARG A 145 -19.19 -2.22 1.13
CA ARG A 145 -20.00 -2.21 -0.11
C ARG A 145 -19.68 -3.37 -1.03
N GLN A 146 -18.43 -3.81 -1.04
CA GLN A 146 -17.95 -4.94 -1.85
C GLN A 146 -18.09 -6.29 -1.13
N GLY A 147 -18.30 -6.26 0.19
CA GLY A 147 -18.42 -7.45 1.02
C GLY A 147 -19.69 -8.25 0.74
N ASN A 148 -19.56 -9.58 0.68
CA ASN A 148 -20.69 -10.49 0.46
C ASN A 148 -21.46 -10.83 1.75
N SER A 149 -21.00 -10.38 2.94
CA SER A 149 -21.66 -10.64 4.23
C SER A 149 -22.35 -9.39 4.75
N SER A 150 -23.67 -9.52 4.94
CA SER A 150 -24.51 -8.47 5.52
C SER A 150 -24.19 -8.23 7.01
N GLU A 151 -23.87 -9.28 7.76
CA GLU A 151 -23.55 -9.20 9.19
C GLU A 151 -22.20 -8.53 9.44
N TRP A 152 -21.18 -8.89 8.67
CA TRP A 152 -19.85 -8.28 8.78
C TRP A 152 -19.90 -6.78 8.43
N SER A 153 -20.59 -6.45 7.34
CA SER A 153 -20.78 -5.06 6.92
C SER A 153 -21.54 -4.24 7.97
N LYS A 154 -22.55 -4.85 8.60
CA LYS A 154 -23.29 -4.23 9.71
C LYS A 154 -22.40 -4.01 10.94
N ALA A 155 -21.61 -5.01 11.33
CA ALA A 155 -20.71 -4.91 12.49
C ALA A 155 -19.68 -3.79 12.34
N ILE A 156 -19.10 -3.62 11.14
CA ILE A 156 -18.20 -2.50 10.85
C ILE A 156 -18.93 -1.16 11.00
N ARG A 157 -20.11 -1.01 10.38
CA ARG A 157 -20.89 0.23 10.44
C ARG A 157 -21.29 0.61 11.86
N GLU A 158 -21.65 -0.38 12.68
CA GLU A 158 -22.02 -0.17 14.09
C GLU A 158 -20.82 0.22 14.97
N ALA A 159 -19.60 -0.21 14.61
CA ALA A 159 -18.39 0.12 15.36
C ALA A 159 -17.79 1.50 15.02
N ILE A 160 -18.11 2.07 13.85
CA ILE A 160 -17.57 3.38 13.40
C ILE A 160 -17.85 4.52 14.40
N PRO A 161 -19.07 4.73 14.92
CA PRO A 161 -19.35 5.87 15.80
C PRO A 161 -18.47 5.94 17.04
N GLU A 162 -18.20 4.80 17.69
CA GLU A 162 -17.36 4.78 18.89
C GLU A 162 -15.88 5.03 18.54
N ALA A 163 -15.40 4.50 17.40
CA ALA A 163 -14.07 4.79 16.90
C ALA A 163 -13.90 6.28 16.53
N LEU A 164 -14.95 6.94 16.03
CA LEU A 164 -14.96 8.39 15.81
C LEU A 164 -14.89 9.18 17.12
N CYS A 165 -15.60 8.76 18.18
CA CYS A 165 -15.47 9.37 19.51
C CYS A 165 -14.04 9.28 20.05
N GLU A 166 -13.35 8.14 19.89
CA GLU A 166 -11.93 8.01 20.24
C GLU A 166 -11.03 8.88 19.36
N THR A 167 -11.39 9.04 18.09
CA THR A 167 -10.69 9.91 17.14
C THR A 167 -10.76 11.37 17.55
N ASP A 168 -11.96 11.87 17.85
CA ASP A 168 -12.21 13.24 18.31
C ASP A 168 -11.52 13.53 19.64
N ALA A 169 -11.33 12.50 20.48
CA ALA A 169 -10.58 12.61 21.72
C ALA A 169 -9.05 12.65 21.52
N GLY A 170 -8.55 12.33 20.31
CA GLY A 170 -7.13 12.42 19.95
C GLY A 170 -6.41 11.09 19.78
N ALA A 171 -7.11 10.02 19.35
CA ALA A 171 -6.51 8.75 18.95
C ALA A 171 -6.56 8.54 17.42
N ALA A 172 -5.50 8.02 16.82
CA ALA A 172 -5.42 7.85 15.37
C ALA A 172 -4.62 6.59 14.98
N ASN A 173 -5.05 5.89 13.93
CA ASN A 173 -4.31 4.85 13.25
C ASN A 173 -3.08 5.45 12.57
N VAL A 174 -1.94 4.79 12.74
CA VAL A 174 -0.68 5.13 12.08
C VAL A 174 -0.10 3.87 11.45
N PHE A 175 0.37 4.05 10.21
CA PHE A 175 1.09 3.06 9.43
C PHE A 175 2.36 3.73 8.91
N THR A 176 3.48 3.03 9.03
CA THR A 176 4.73 3.38 8.35
C THR A 176 4.49 3.37 6.84
N ARG A 177 5.07 4.34 6.15
CA ARG A 177 5.06 4.43 4.69
C ARG A 177 6.46 4.14 4.18
N SER A 178 6.56 3.22 3.23
CA SER A 178 7.81 2.78 2.65
C SER A 178 7.87 3.20 1.19
N MET A 179 8.91 3.93 0.82
CA MET A 179 9.25 4.22 -0.57
C MET A 179 10.61 3.59 -0.87
N VAL A 180 10.63 2.64 -1.79
CA VAL A 180 11.86 1.97 -2.21
C VAL A 180 12.17 2.37 -3.64
N VAL A 181 13.42 2.78 -3.87
CA VAL A 181 13.93 3.09 -5.20
C VAL A 181 15.06 2.13 -5.51
N GLY A 182 15.10 1.60 -6.72
CA GLY A 182 16.22 0.80 -7.21
C GLY A 182 16.46 1.03 -8.70
N ARG A 183 17.70 0.87 -9.12
CA ARG A 183 18.14 1.10 -10.49
C ARG A 183 18.42 -0.22 -11.21
N LYS A 184 17.81 -0.41 -12.38
CA LYS A 184 18.14 -1.51 -13.29
C LYS A 184 19.60 -1.34 -13.76
N PRO A 185 20.43 -2.40 -13.77
CA PRO A 185 21.79 -2.33 -14.27
C PRO A 185 21.87 -1.76 -15.70
N LEU A 186 23.03 -1.20 -16.07
CA LEU A 186 23.29 -0.59 -17.37
C LEU A 186 23.61 -1.62 -18.49
N GLU A 187 23.62 -2.91 -18.16
CA GLU A 187 24.43 -4.02 -18.71
C GLU A 187 25.69 -4.32 -17.88
#